data_AF-A0A564Y5R4-F1
#
_entry.id   AF-A0A564Y5R4-F1
#
_cell.length_a   1.000
_cell.length_b   1.000
_cell.length_c   1.000
_cell.angle_alpha   90.00
_cell.angle_beta   90.00
_cell.angle_gamma   90.00
#
_symmetry.space_group_name_H-M   'P 1'
#
loop_
_entity.id
_entity.type
_entity.pdbx_description
1 polymer ?
#
loop_
_entity_poly.entity_id
_entity_poly.type
_entity_poly.pdbx_seq_one_letter_code
_entity_poly.pdbx_strand_id
1 'polypeptide(L)'
;MMGFETKIKEPKGANVYEGILNCSIVAAFSSRVLADATSYLENSPLEIAEVFIIAKIRLLPSNAIEINVFRFVPPDINSRPPLEAAEITIPFFLHRGAQCCILSVDTFARQISRIWSGISYQTSSSFS
;
A
#
# COMPACT_ATOMS: atom_id res chain seq x y z
N MET A 1 -30.61 -45.06 -17.32
CA MET A 1 -31.23 -43.88 -17.98
C MET A 1 -31.93 -43.09 -16.89
N MET A 2 -31.77 -41.76 -16.91
CA MET A 2 -32.21 -40.74 -15.92
C MET A 2 -31.47 -40.77 -14.58
N GLY A 3 -30.86 -39.70 -14.05
CA GLY A 3 -30.82 -38.28 -14.43
C GLY A 3 -30.95 -37.40 -13.19
N PHE A 4 -30.25 -36.25 -13.19
CA PHE A 4 -30.34 -35.08 -12.30
C PHE A 4 -29.36 -34.91 -11.11
N GLU A 5 -28.25 -34.24 -11.47
CA GLU A 5 -27.78 -32.92 -11.00
C GLU A 5 -27.52 -32.58 -9.51
N THR A 6 -26.36 -31.95 -9.37
CA THR A 6 -25.62 -31.35 -8.26
C THR A 6 -26.37 -30.41 -7.30
N LYS A 7 -25.94 -30.42 -6.03
CA LYS A 7 -25.77 -29.17 -5.25
C LYS A 7 -24.43 -29.19 -4.49
N ILE A 8 -23.53 -28.34 -4.94
CA ILE A 8 -22.37 -27.86 -4.17
C ILE A 8 -22.94 -27.18 -2.92
N LYS A 9 -22.44 -27.54 -1.73
CA LYS A 9 -22.50 -26.66 -0.56
C LYS A 9 -21.08 -26.23 -0.26
N GLU A 10 -20.89 -24.92 -0.40
CA GLU A 10 -19.69 -24.14 -0.19
C GLU A 10 -18.95 -24.48 1.11
N PRO A 11 -17.62 -24.24 1.15
CA PRO A 11 -16.81 -24.45 2.34
C PRO A 11 -17.37 -23.63 3.51
N LYS A 12 -17.84 -24.34 4.53
CA LYS A 12 -18.23 -23.73 5.80
C LYS A 12 -17.01 -23.06 6.43
N GLY A 13 -17.02 -21.73 6.42
CA GLY A 13 -16.39 -20.89 7.44
C GLY A 13 -14.89 -21.04 7.57
N ALA A 14 -14.12 -20.44 6.67
CA ALA A 14 -12.80 -19.93 7.02
C ALA A 14 -12.93 -18.47 7.49
N ASN A 15 -13.65 -18.27 8.60
CA ASN A 15 -13.54 -17.04 9.37
C ASN A 15 -12.47 -17.26 10.45
N VAL A 16 -11.24 -16.90 10.10
CA VAL A 16 -10.19 -16.58 11.08
C VAL A 16 -9.56 -15.28 10.61
N TYR A 17 -10.10 -14.15 11.06
CA TYR A 17 -9.42 -12.85 11.03
C TYR A 17 -8.99 -12.51 12.45
N GLU A 18 -8.17 -13.36 13.04
CA GLU A 18 -7.36 -13.01 14.20
C GLU A 18 -5.95 -13.52 13.95
N GLY A 19 -5.09 -12.59 13.58
CA GLY A 19 -3.67 -12.76 13.64
C GLY A 19 -3.10 -11.38 13.87
N ILE A 20 -2.68 -11.09 15.11
CA ILE A 20 -1.49 -10.29 15.27
C ILE A 20 -0.44 -11.06 14.46
N LEU A 21 -0.21 -10.66 13.21
CA LEU A 21 0.90 -11.16 12.45
C LEU A 21 2.10 -10.74 13.28
N ASN A 22 2.74 -11.69 13.97
CA ASN A 22 4.08 -11.52 14.52
C ASN A 22 5.04 -11.40 13.34
N CYS A 23 4.90 -10.30 12.59
CA CYS A 23 5.68 -10.00 11.42
C CYS A 23 6.43 -8.70 11.66
N SER A 24 7.73 -8.72 11.37
CA SER A 24 8.53 -7.51 11.31
C SER A 24 8.40 -6.89 9.92
N ILE A 25 8.20 -5.57 9.85
CA ILE A 25 8.28 -4.83 8.59
C ILE A 25 9.72 -4.32 8.43
N VAL A 26 10.34 -4.64 7.30
CA VAL A 26 11.65 -4.13 6.91
C VAL A 26 11.46 -3.31 5.66
N ALA A 27 11.76 -2.01 5.72
CA ALA A 27 11.72 -1.13 4.56
C ALA A 27 13.14 -0.78 4.12
N ALA A 28 13.48 -1.07 2.87
CA ALA A 28 14.76 -0.71 2.26
C ALA A 28 14.51 0.35 1.18
N PHE A 29 15.18 1.48 1.30
CA PHE A 29 15.10 2.57 0.33
C PHE A 29 16.39 2.64 -0.46
N SER A 30 16.29 2.71 -1.80
CA SER A 30 17.46 3.02 -2.61
C SER A 30 17.96 4.44 -2.30
N SER A 31 19.27 4.66 -2.36
CA SER A 31 19.87 5.99 -2.13
C SER A 31 19.31 7.03 -3.09
N ARG A 32 18.98 6.63 -4.32
CA ARG A 32 18.35 7.48 -5.33
C ARG A 32 16.96 7.95 -4.91
N VAL A 33 16.11 7.05 -4.40
CA VAL A 33 14.77 7.42 -3.90
C VAL A 33 14.87 8.44 -2.78
N LEU A 34 15.82 8.24 -1.86
CA LEU A 34 16.04 9.18 -0.76
C LEU A 34 16.53 10.54 -1.27
N ALA A 35 17.47 10.56 -2.22
CA ALA A 35 17.97 11.79 -2.83
C ALA A 35 16.86 12.56 -3.58
N ASP A 36 16.03 11.86 -4.34
CA ASP A 36 14.89 12.44 -5.06
C ASP A 36 13.85 13.02 -4.07
N ALA A 37 13.57 12.29 -2.99
CA ALA A 37 12.66 12.75 -1.92
C ALA A 37 13.19 13.99 -1.18
N THR A 38 14.48 14.02 -0.87
CA THR A 38 15.13 15.19 -0.25
C THR A 38 15.09 16.39 -1.18
N SER A 39 15.47 16.22 -2.45
CA SER A 39 15.43 17.29 -3.46
C SER A 39 14.02 17.85 -3.64
N TYR A 40 13.01 16.99 -3.68
CA TYR A 40 11.61 17.43 -3.73
C TYR A 40 11.21 18.25 -2.49
N LEU A 41 11.58 17.78 -1.29
CA LEU A 41 11.30 18.51 -0.05
C LEU A 41 12.02 19.85 0.04
N GLU A 42 13.23 19.99 -0.50
CA GLU A 42 13.96 21.27 -0.51
C GLU A 42 13.25 22.34 -1.35
N ASN A 43 12.59 21.92 -2.42
CA ASN A 43 11.92 22.82 -3.37
C ASN A 43 10.42 23.01 -3.10
N SER A 44 9.80 22.14 -2.29
CA SER A 44 8.39 22.26 -1.94
C SER A 44 8.17 23.48 -1.02
N PRO A 45 6.99 24.11 -0.98
CA PRO A 45 6.63 25.02 0.11
C PRO A 45 6.06 24.28 1.33
N LEU A 46 5.70 22.99 1.19
CA LEU A 46 4.93 22.23 2.19
C LEU A 46 5.81 21.75 3.35
N GLU A 47 5.27 21.79 4.57
CA GLU A 47 5.89 21.18 5.76
C GLU A 47 5.76 19.65 5.76
N ILE A 48 4.59 19.18 5.32
CA ILE A 48 4.28 17.77 5.05
C ILE A 48 3.85 17.64 3.60
N ALA A 49 4.56 16.82 2.84
CA ALA A 49 4.19 16.51 1.47
C ALA A 49 3.73 15.06 1.35
N GLU A 50 2.54 14.87 0.82
CA GLU A 50 2.08 13.57 0.35
C GLU A 50 2.72 13.29 -1.00
N VAL A 51 3.44 12.18 -1.10
CA VAL A 51 4.11 11.71 -2.31
C VAL A 51 3.80 10.24 -2.52
N PHE A 52 4.21 9.71 -3.67
CA PHE A 52 4.10 8.29 -3.93
C PHE A 52 5.49 7.67 -4.08
N ILE A 53 5.62 6.44 -3.61
CA ILE A 53 6.80 5.62 -3.86
C ILE A 53 6.38 4.33 -4.56
N ILE A 54 7.25 3.80 -5.41
CA ILE A 54 7.05 2.48 -6.03
C ILE A 54 7.96 1.48 -5.34
N ALA A 55 7.35 0.38 -4.92
CA ALA A 55 8.01 -0.67 -4.18
C ALA A 55 7.62 -2.06 -4.68
N LYS A 56 8.42 -3.05 -4.31
CA LYS A 56 8.13 -4.48 -4.43
C LYS A 56 8.03 -5.03 -3.02
N ILE A 57 6.94 -5.73 -2.71
CA ILE A 57 6.69 -6.31 -1.39
C ILE A 57 6.94 -7.81 -1.48
N ARG A 58 7.73 -8.34 -0.54
CA ARG A 58 8.04 -9.77 -0.45
C ARG A 58 7.85 -10.26 0.97
N LEU A 59 7.23 -11.44 1.11
CA LEU A 59 7.22 -12.16 2.38
C LEU A 59 8.49 -13.00 2.50
N LEU A 60 9.26 -12.78 3.56
CA LEU A 60 10.44 -13.56 3.87
C LEU A 60 10.09 -14.79 4.71
N PRO A 61 10.87 -15.88 4.62
CA PRO A 61 10.68 -17.08 5.44
C PRO A 61 10.73 -16.82 6.96
N SER A 62 11.32 -15.70 7.38
CA SER A 62 11.42 -15.27 8.77
C SER A 62 10.18 -14.57 9.31
N ASN A 63 9.02 -14.71 8.66
CA ASN A 63 7.80 -13.93 8.91
C ASN A 63 8.03 -12.41 8.80
N ALA A 64 9.05 -11.97 8.05
CA ALA A 64 9.28 -10.56 7.81
C ALA A 64 8.63 -10.13 6.49
N ILE A 65 8.03 -8.95 6.48
CA ILE A 65 7.55 -8.31 5.26
C ILE A 65 8.63 -7.31 4.83
N GLU A 66 9.25 -7.58 3.69
CA GLU A 66 10.24 -6.71 3.08
C GLU A 66 9.58 -5.79 2.06
N ILE A 67 9.75 -4.47 2.23
CA ILE A 67 9.29 -3.44 1.32
C ILE A 67 10.53 -2.81 0.67
N ASN A 68 10.79 -3.18 -0.58
CA ASN A 68 11.93 -2.64 -1.34
C ASN A 68 11.47 -1.47 -2.19
N VAL A 69 11.87 -0.26 -1.80
CA VAL A 69 11.49 1.00 -2.45
C VAL A 69 12.58 1.43 -3.42
N PHE A 70 12.23 1.58 -4.70
CA PHE A 70 13.21 1.86 -5.76
C PHE A 70 12.85 3.05 -6.66
N ARG A 71 11.62 3.58 -6.60
CA ARG A 71 11.24 4.79 -7.35
C ARG A 71 10.48 5.79 -6.48
N PHE A 72 10.84 7.06 -6.61
CA PHE A 72 10.11 8.20 -6.08
C PHE A 72 9.20 8.78 -7.18
N VAL A 73 7.99 9.19 -6.80
CA VAL A 73 6.98 9.74 -7.72
C VAL A 73 6.41 11.01 -7.08
N PRO A 74 6.70 12.20 -7.64
CA PRO A 74 6.13 13.45 -7.15
C PRO A 74 4.60 13.49 -7.38
N PRO A 75 3.86 14.24 -6.55
CA PRO A 75 2.39 14.27 -6.60
C PRO A 75 1.83 14.92 -7.87
N ASP A 76 2.63 15.75 -8.55
CA ASP A 76 2.20 16.54 -9.70
C ASP A 76 2.09 15.72 -11.01
N ILE A 77 2.41 14.43 -10.96
CA ILE A 77 2.23 13.54 -12.09
C ILE A 77 0.75 13.14 -12.16
N ASN A 78 0.00 13.84 -13.01
CA ASN A 78 -1.43 13.63 -13.28
C ASN A 78 -1.77 12.23 -13.86
N SER A 79 -0.80 11.35 -14.01
CA SER A 79 -0.96 9.98 -14.48
C SER A 79 -0.33 9.00 -13.50
N ARG A 80 -1.02 7.90 -13.22
CA ARG A 80 -0.43 6.81 -12.43
C ARG A 80 0.79 6.28 -13.19
N PRO A 81 1.99 6.25 -12.58
CA PRO A 81 3.18 5.78 -13.27
C PRO A 81 2.99 4.32 -13.72
N PRO A 82 3.52 3.91 -14.88
CA PRO A 82 3.46 2.51 -15.29
C PRO A 82 4.18 1.65 -14.26
N LEU A 83 3.49 0.62 -13.80
CA LEU A 83 3.98 -0.37 -12.84
C LEU A 83 4.42 -1.62 -13.59
N GLU A 84 5.60 -2.15 -13.26
CA GLU A 84 5.98 -3.51 -13.66
C GLU A 84 5.22 -4.56 -12.84
N ALA A 85 5.36 -5.83 -13.24
CA ALA A 85 4.79 -6.94 -12.48
C ALA A 85 5.30 -6.94 -11.02
N ALA A 86 4.38 -7.11 -10.07
CA ALA A 86 4.61 -7.08 -8.63
C ALA A 86 5.05 -5.72 -8.04
N GLU A 87 5.04 -4.64 -8.83
CA GLU A 87 5.22 -3.29 -8.30
C GLU A 87 3.92 -2.75 -7.72
N ILE A 88 4.05 -2.03 -6.61
CA ILE A 88 2.94 -1.35 -5.95
C ILE A 88 3.31 0.11 -5.69
N THR A 89 2.32 0.98 -5.89
CA THR A 89 2.39 2.38 -5.47
C THR A 89 1.98 2.48 -4.00
N ILE A 90 2.83 3.05 -3.15
CA ILE A 90 2.57 3.26 -1.73
C ILE A 90 2.51 4.77 -1.47
N PRO A 91 1.43 5.31 -0.88
CA PRO A 91 1.42 6.68 -0.37
C PRO A 91 2.47 6.84 0.71
N PHE A 92 3.28 7.89 0.61
CA PHE A 92 4.37 8.17 1.53
C PHE A 92 4.32 9.65 1.94
N PHE A 93 4.58 9.94 3.21
CA PHE A 93 4.53 11.31 3.73
C PHE A 93 5.94 11.77 4.07
N LEU A 94 6.38 12.82 3.40
CA LEU A 94 7.66 13.46 3.62
C LEU A 94 7.49 14.64 4.56
N HIS A 95 8.34 14.73 5.58
CA HIS A 95 8.31 15.78 6.59
C HIS A 95 9.60 16.59 6.56
N ARG A 96 9.51 17.92 6.50
CA ARG A 96 10.70 18.81 6.44
C ARG A 96 11.44 18.94 7.78
N GLY A 97 10.72 18.85 8.90
CA GLY A 97 11.29 18.96 10.26
C GLY A 97 11.85 17.65 10.83
N ALA A 98 12.74 17.77 11.82
CA ALA A 98 13.33 16.63 12.53
C ALA A 98 12.30 15.82 13.35
N GLN A 99 12.38 14.49 13.25
CA GLN A 99 11.89 13.38 14.10
C GLN A 99 10.87 13.60 15.24
N CYS A 100 9.85 14.45 15.09
CA CYS A 100 8.81 14.61 16.13
C CYS A 100 7.37 14.37 15.63
N CYS A 101 7.17 14.20 14.32
CA CYS A 101 5.83 14.25 13.76
C CYS A 101 5.20 12.87 13.71
N ILE A 102 4.58 12.50 14.83
CA ILE A 102 3.62 11.39 14.91
C ILE A 102 2.44 11.79 14.01
N LEU A 103 2.20 11.04 12.93
CA LEU A 103 0.93 11.13 12.21
C LEU A 103 -0.19 10.94 13.23
N SER A 104 -1.07 11.93 13.39
CA SER A 104 -2.18 11.78 14.33
C SER A 104 -2.99 10.54 13.95
N VAL A 105 -3.52 9.84 14.95
CA VAL A 105 -4.36 8.65 14.74
C VAL A 105 -5.49 8.97 13.75
N ASP A 106 -6.03 10.18 13.78
CA ASP A 106 -7.06 10.66 12.85
C ASP A 106 -6.58 10.78 11.39
N THR A 107 -5.30 11.12 11.18
CA THR A 107 -4.71 11.22 9.84
C THR A 107 -4.46 9.82 9.28
N PHE A 108 -3.91 8.93 10.10
CA PHE A 108 -3.74 7.53 9.74
C PHE A 108 -5.09 6.84 9.47
N ALA A 109 -6.07 6.99 10.36
CA ALA A 109 -7.39 6.38 10.23
C ALA A 109 -8.13 6.87 8.99
N ARG A 110 -8.05 8.17 8.65
CA ARG A 110 -8.65 8.69 7.41
C ARG A 110 -8.00 8.11 6.17
N GLN A 111 -6.68 7.94 6.14
CA GLN A 111 -6.00 7.35 5.00
C GLN A 111 -6.31 5.86 4.84
N ILE A 112 -6.33 5.09 5.93
CA ILE A 112 -6.81 3.70 5.92
C ILE A 112 -8.25 3.63 5.43
N SER A 113 -9.14 4.49 5.94
CA SER A 113 -10.54 4.54 5.51
C SER A 113 -10.67 4.86 4.02
N ARG A 114 -9.85 5.77 3.47
CA ARG A 114 -9.84 6.08 2.04
C ARG A 114 -9.42 4.88 1.21
N ILE A 115 -8.34 4.20 1.59
CA ILE A 115 -7.87 2.96 0.91
C ILE A 115 -8.96 1.90 0.96
N TRP A 116 -9.55 1.66 2.14
CA TRP A 116 -10.60 0.66 2.32
C TRP A 116 -11.85 0.99 1.51
N SER A 117 -12.27 2.25 1.52
CA SER A 117 -13.42 2.73 0.74
C SER A 117 -13.17 2.67 -0.77
N GLY A 118 -11.92 2.88 -1.21
CA GLY A 118 -11.51 2.78 -2.60
C GLY A 118 -11.45 1.35 -3.12
N ILE A 119 -11.09 0.38 -2.25
CA ILE A 119 -11.13 -1.06 -2.55
C ILE A 119 -12.59 -1.56 -2.64
N SER A 120 -13.52 -1.00 -1.86
CA SER A 120 -14.93 -1.40 -1.90
C SER A 120 -15.72 -1.03 -3.16
N TYR A 121 -15.15 -0.23 -4.09
CA TYR A 121 -15.82 0.08 -5.37
C TYR A 121 -15.48 -0.88 -6.53
N GLN A 122 -14.63 -1.89 -6.32
CA GLN A 122 -14.26 -2.85 -7.38
C GLN A 122 -14.82 -4.27 -7.22
N THR A 123 -15.69 -4.53 -6.24
CA THR A 123 -16.39 -5.83 -6.14
C THR A 123 -17.83 -5.81 -6.68
N SER A 124 -18.23 -4.74 -7.37
CA SER A 124 -19.53 -4.66 -8.05
C SER A 124 -19.37 -4.28 -9.51
N SER A 125 -18.81 -5.19 -10.32
CA SER A 125 -19.11 -5.22 -11.75
C SER A 125 -19.68 -6.60 -12.09
N SER A 126 -21.00 -6.58 -12.21
CA SER A 126 -21.93 -7.57 -12.75
C SER A 126 -21.32 -8.63 -13.67
N PHE A 127 -21.50 -9.91 -13.31
CA PHE A 127 -21.77 -10.90 -14.34
C PHE A 127 -23.19 -10.60 -14.89
N SER A 128 -23.27 -10.23 -16.16
CA SER A 128 -24.47 -10.34 -16.99
C SER A 128 -24.20 -11.39 -18.05
#